data_AF-A0A9X2D539-F1
#
_entry.id   AF-A0A9X2D539-F1
#
_cell.length_a   1.000
_cell.length_b   1.000
_cell.length_c   1.000
_cell.angle_alpha   90.00
_cell.angle_beta   90.00
_cell.angle_gamma   90.00
#
_symmetry.space_group_name_H-M   'P 1'
#
loop_
_entity.id
_entity.type
_entity.pdbx_description
1 polymer ?
#
loop_
_entity_poly.entity_id
_entity_poly.type
_entity_poly.pdbx_seq_one_letter_code
_entity_poly.pdbx_strand_id
1 'polypeptide(L)'
;MSHAMPPAAATPTRRPRVRLHARPRVHALRGGLPALLLAGLLVGLTACGSETATTAAPEEDGATGATLVAGDEVPAPTGKVLLTVTGGTVTNVDGELQLDRALLDALGTVSYEVDDVQATGEVVTFSGPLVRDVLAVAGVPEDATTMHTVAINDYKVDVPVSDAAELPLMLATTMDGEPMSVARYGPTRFVYPTDGYDLDPATYNPRWIWQLASIDVE
;
A
#
# COMPACT_ATOMS: atom_id res chain seq x y z
N MET A 1 1.21 8.83 41.01
CA MET A 1 1.48 10.25 40.69
C MET A 1 1.65 10.33 39.18
N SER A 2 0.55 10.47 38.43
CA SER A 2 0.56 10.57 36.97
C SER A 2 0.94 11.99 36.56
N HIS A 3 2.03 12.13 35.81
CA HIS A 3 2.34 13.35 35.08
C HIS A 3 1.61 13.28 33.73
N ALA A 4 0.51 14.00 33.64
CA ALA A 4 -0.14 14.32 32.38
C ALA A 4 0.67 15.42 31.67
N MET A 5 1.05 15.17 30.42
CA MET A 5 1.73 16.13 29.55
C MET A 5 0.68 17.06 28.92
N PRO A 6 0.88 18.40 28.90
CA PRO A 6 -0.13 19.33 28.38
C PRO A 6 -0.14 19.38 26.83
N PRO A 7 -1.28 19.74 26.21
CA PRO A 7 -1.39 19.85 24.75
C PRO A 7 -0.60 21.05 24.20
N ALA A 8 0.05 20.84 23.05
CA ALA A 8 0.82 21.85 22.34
C ALA A 8 -0.06 23.00 21.81
N ALA A 9 0.35 24.24 22.07
CA ALA A 9 -0.32 25.44 21.60
C ALA A 9 -0.12 25.65 20.09
N ALA A 10 -1.23 25.81 19.35
CA ALA A 10 -1.23 26.15 17.95
C ALA A 10 -0.68 27.57 17.72
N THR A 11 0.40 27.69 16.96
CA THR A 11 0.96 28.97 16.50
C THR A 11 0.27 29.39 15.20
N PRO A 12 -0.14 30.66 15.00
CA PRO A 12 -0.81 31.08 13.77
C PRO A 12 0.19 31.14 12.60
N THR A 13 0.04 30.21 11.65
CA THR A 13 0.82 30.16 10.41
C THR A 13 0.40 31.26 9.45
N ARG A 14 1.35 32.16 9.16
CA ARG A 14 1.22 33.26 8.21
C ARG A 14 1.16 32.70 6.78
N ARG A 15 0.03 32.86 6.09
CA ARG A 15 -0.16 32.39 4.70
C ARG A 15 0.89 33.00 3.75
N PRO A 16 1.63 32.21 2.95
CA PRO A 16 2.42 32.76 1.87
C PRO A 16 1.51 33.15 0.70
N ARG A 17 1.65 34.40 0.24
CA ARG A 17 1.00 34.90 -0.99
C ARG A 17 1.62 34.21 -2.20
N VAL A 18 0.88 33.32 -2.84
CA VAL A 18 1.24 32.77 -4.16
C VAL A 18 1.14 33.90 -5.19
N ARG A 19 2.29 34.32 -5.75
CA ARG A 19 2.33 35.16 -6.95
C ARG A 19 2.06 34.26 -8.16
N LEU A 20 0.90 34.46 -8.78
CA LEU A 20 0.55 33.84 -10.05
C LEU A 20 1.44 34.47 -11.14
N HIS A 21 2.47 33.76 -11.61
CA HIS A 21 3.22 34.16 -12.81
C HIS A 21 2.47 33.65 -14.06
N ALA A 22 1.93 34.60 -14.81
CA ALA A 22 1.33 34.38 -16.13
C ALA A 22 2.35 33.76 -17.09
N ARG A 23 1.98 32.64 -17.72
CA ARG A 23 2.77 32.03 -18.80
C ARG A 23 2.57 32.82 -20.11
N PRO A 24 3.64 33.08 -20.89
CA PRO A 24 3.50 33.74 -22.17
C PRO A 24 2.95 32.76 -23.22
N ARG A 25 2.00 33.25 -24.02
CA ARG A 25 1.47 32.57 -25.21
C ARG A 25 2.54 32.58 -26.30
N VAL A 26 2.99 31.40 -26.72
CA VAL A 26 3.88 31.25 -27.88
C VAL A 26 3.02 31.32 -29.15
N HIS A 27 3.25 32.34 -29.96
CA HIS A 27 2.66 32.47 -31.29
C HIS A 27 3.23 31.40 -32.23
N ALA A 28 2.35 30.56 -32.76
CA ALA A 28 2.64 29.70 -33.90
C ALA A 28 2.90 30.55 -35.15
N LEU A 29 4.14 30.58 -35.65
CA LEU A 29 4.47 31.13 -36.96
C LEU A 29 4.11 30.12 -38.05
N ARG A 30 3.21 30.56 -38.94
CA ARG A 30 2.87 29.91 -40.22
C ARG A 30 3.94 30.22 -41.27
N GLY A 31 4.25 29.22 -42.12
CA GLY A 31 4.65 29.45 -43.52
C GLY A 31 5.95 28.79 -43.97
N GLY A 32 5.86 27.60 -44.58
CA GLY A 32 6.80 27.14 -45.63
C GLY A 32 6.54 27.89 -46.95
N LEU A 33 7.31 27.79 -48.03
CA LEU A 33 8.19 26.76 -48.61
C LEU A 33 9.19 27.47 -49.57
N PRO A 34 10.31 26.84 -49.98
CA PRO A 34 10.30 26.26 -51.33
C PRO A 34 11.01 24.90 -51.41
N ALA A 35 10.43 23.98 -52.19
CA ALA A 35 10.98 22.67 -52.47
C ALA A 35 11.91 22.75 -53.70
N LEU A 36 13.16 22.34 -53.51
CA LEU A 36 14.09 22.00 -54.58
C LEU A 36 14.49 20.53 -54.42
N LEU A 37 14.30 19.77 -55.50
CA LEU A 37 14.65 18.37 -55.69
C LEU A 37 16.14 18.10 -55.49
N LEU A 38 16.52 17.05 -54.77
CA LEU A 38 17.66 16.20 -55.14
C LEU A 38 17.62 14.85 -54.38
N ALA A 39 17.78 13.77 -55.14
CA ALA A 39 17.89 12.40 -54.67
C ALA A 39 19.27 12.12 -54.07
N GLY A 40 19.35 11.26 -53.05
CA GLY A 40 20.62 10.82 -52.46
C GLY A 40 20.46 9.79 -51.35
N LEU A 41 21.00 8.60 -51.61
CA LEU A 41 21.09 7.38 -50.80
C LEU A 41 21.93 7.57 -49.52
N LEU A 42 21.55 6.96 -48.38
CA LEU A 42 22.37 6.22 -47.38
C LEU A 42 21.82 6.25 -45.92
N VAL A 43 21.52 5.03 -45.43
CA VAL A 43 21.72 4.45 -44.08
C VAL A 43 21.66 5.36 -42.84
N GLY A 44 20.75 5.05 -41.92
CA GLY A 44 20.83 5.49 -40.52
C GLY A 44 19.69 4.95 -39.66
N LEU A 45 20.02 4.25 -38.58
CA LEU A 45 19.13 3.78 -37.52
C LEU A 45 18.16 4.89 -37.06
N THR A 46 16.89 4.55 -36.85
CA THR A 46 16.10 5.10 -35.76
C THR A 46 14.93 4.17 -35.48
N ALA A 47 15.08 3.37 -34.43
CA ALA A 47 13.96 2.79 -33.72
C ALA A 47 13.17 3.94 -33.09
N CYS A 48 11.93 4.13 -33.50
CA CYS A 48 10.97 4.89 -32.71
C CYS A 48 10.07 3.86 -32.05
N GLY A 49 10.45 3.44 -30.84
CA GLY A 49 9.49 2.91 -29.89
C GLY A 49 8.50 4.02 -29.61
N SER A 50 7.24 3.81 -29.98
CA SER A 50 6.16 4.60 -29.43
C SER A 50 5.97 4.11 -28.00
N GLU A 51 6.57 4.81 -27.04
CA GLU A 51 6.16 4.72 -25.64
C GLU A 51 4.74 5.27 -25.56
N THR A 52 3.77 4.40 -25.76
CA THR A 52 2.49 4.55 -25.09
C THR A 52 2.79 4.46 -23.61
N ALA A 53 2.92 5.62 -22.96
CA ALA A 53 2.71 5.73 -21.53
C ALA A 53 1.25 5.34 -21.27
N THR A 54 1.03 4.04 -21.17
CA THR A 54 -0.13 3.46 -20.50
C THR A 54 0.00 3.94 -19.06
N THR A 55 -0.77 4.97 -18.70
CA THR A 55 -1.28 5.09 -17.34
C THR A 55 -2.11 3.82 -17.13
N ALA A 56 -1.45 2.80 -16.57
CA ALA A 56 -2.15 1.66 -16.01
C ALA A 56 -2.94 2.21 -14.83
N ALA A 57 -4.26 2.16 -14.93
CA ALA A 57 -5.12 2.15 -13.77
C ALA A 57 -4.64 1.02 -12.82
N PRO A 58 -4.87 1.11 -11.51
CA PRO A 58 -4.51 0.03 -10.61
C PRO A 58 -5.22 -1.25 -11.10
N GLU A 59 -4.47 -2.32 -11.28
CA GLU A 59 -5.02 -3.64 -11.59
C GLU A 59 -5.67 -4.17 -10.30
N GLU A 60 -6.93 -3.80 -10.13
CA GLU A 60 -7.77 -3.98 -8.93
C GLU A 60 -8.15 -5.44 -8.60
N ASP A 61 -7.60 -6.49 -9.22
CA ASP A 61 -8.18 -7.83 -9.00
C ASP A 61 -7.25 -9.05 -9.01
N GLY A 62 -5.94 -8.88 -8.87
CA GLY A 62 -5.04 -10.04 -8.77
C GLY A 62 -3.75 -9.79 -8.03
N ALA A 63 -3.63 -10.36 -6.83
CA ALA A 63 -2.34 -10.52 -6.18
C ALA A 63 -1.44 -11.39 -7.11
N THR A 64 -0.32 -10.84 -7.55
CA THR A 64 0.61 -11.56 -8.43
C THR A 64 1.46 -12.51 -7.61
N GLY A 65 1.69 -13.73 -8.10
CA GLY A 65 2.61 -14.69 -7.48
C GLY A 65 2.02 -15.50 -6.32
N ALA A 66 0.69 -15.52 -6.15
CA ALA A 66 0.05 -16.35 -5.15
C ALA A 66 0.31 -17.85 -5.39
N THR A 67 0.76 -18.54 -4.35
CA THR A 67 1.01 -19.99 -4.27
C THR A 67 0.41 -20.63 -3.02
N LEU A 68 -0.07 -19.83 -2.06
CA LEU A 68 -0.83 -20.22 -0.88
C LEU A 68 -2.23 -19.59 -0.96
N VAL A 69 -3.27 -20.41 -0.89
CA VAL A 69 -4.68 -19.98 -0.97
C VAL A 69 -5.54 -20.61 0.11
N ALA A 70 -6.78 -20.13 0.26
CA ALA A 70 -7.71 -20.65 1.25
C ALA A 70 -7.93 -22.17 1.11
N GLY A 71 -7.85 -22.88 2.24
CA GLY A 71 -7.98 -24.34 2.30
C GLY A 71 -6.66 -25.11 2.20
N ASP A 72 -5.55 -24.45 1.87
CA ASP A 72 -4.23 -25.07 1.92
C ASP A 72 -3.75 -25.31 3.36
N GLU A 73 -2.91 -26.32 3.53
CA GLU A 73 -2.15 -26.48 4.78
C GLU A 73 -1.03 -25.43 4.83
N VAL A 74 -1.02 -24.60 5.87
CA VAL A 74 0.02 -23.60 6.06
C VAL A 74 1.16 -24.22 6.88
N PRO A 75 2.39 -24.34 6.35
CA PRO A 75 3.50 -24.88 7.12
C PRO A 75 3.91 -23.92 8.24
N ALA A 76 4.58 -24.46 9.26
CA ALA A 76 5.17 -23.63 10.31
C ALA A 76 6.20 -22.64 9.71
N PRO A 77 6.27 -21.39 10.22
CA PRO A 77 7.23 -20.40 9.74
C PRO A 77 8.67 -20.89 9.97
N THR A 78 9.54 -20.59 9.01
CA THR A 78 10.98 -20.93 9.07
C THR A 78 11.84 -19.71 9.38
N GLY A 79 11.30 -18.50 9.15
CA GLY A 79 11.91 -17.23 9.47
C GLY A 79 11.32 -16.55 10.70
N LYS A 80 11.63 -15.26 10.85
CA LYS A 80 11.02 -14.41 11.88
C LYS A 80 9.52 -14.26 11.58
N VAL A 81 8.68 -14.55 12.57
CA VAL A 81 7.25 -14.28 12.52
C VAL A 81 7.01 -12.78 12.39
N LEU A 82 6.23 -12.40 11.39
CA LEU A 82 5.88 -11.02 11.07
C LEU A 82 4.43 -10.69 11.44
N LEU A 83 3.54 -11.68 11.37
CA LEU A 83 2.15 -11.57 11.74
C LEU A 83 1.67 -12.85 12.43
N THR A 84 0.92 -12.70 13.51
CA THR A 84 0.12 -13.76 14.12
C THR A 84 -1.36 -13.49 13.88
N VAL A 85 -2.13 -14.49 13.46
CA VAL A 85 -3.58 -14.41 13.27
C VAL A 85 -4.27 -15.44 14.17
N THR A 86 -5.29 -14.99 14.90
CA THR A 86 -6.17 -15.80 15.75
C THR A 86 -7.64 -15.54 15.40
N GLY A 87 -8.54 -16.39 15.90
CA GLY A 87 -9.97 -16.36 15.55
C GLY A 87 -10.34 -17.11 14.26
N GLY A 88 -9.33 -17.52 13.47
CA GLY A 88 -9.49 -18.40 12.32
C GLY A 88 -9.51 -19.90 12.68
N THR A 89 -9.85 -20.73 11.70
CA THR A 89 -9.86 -22.20 11.84
C THR A 89 -8.54 -22.86 11.44
N VAL A 90 -7.67 -22.16 10.72
CA VAL A 90 -6.35 -22.65 10.27
C VAL A 90 -5.27 -22.18 11.24
N THR A 91 -4.40 -23.10 11.65
CA THR A 91 -3.28 -22.84 12.59
C THR A 91 -2.05 -23.63 12.15
N ASN A 92 -0.85 -23.18 12.51
CA ASN A 92 0.41 -23.86 12.17
C ASN A 92 1.41 -23.97 13.34
N VAL A 93 1.27 -23.15 14.39
CA VAL A 93 2.12 -23.17 15.59
C VAL A 93 1.25 -22.93 16.82
N ASP A 94 1.29 -23.83 17.80
CA ASP A 94 0.67 -23.66 19.12
C ASP A 94 -0.81 -23.20 19.13
N GLY A 95 -1.57 -23.55 18.09
CA GLY A 95 -2.98 -23.16 17.95
C GLY A 95 -3.21 -21.76 17.38
N GLU A 96 -2.17 -21.14 16.83
CA GLU A 96 -2.22 -19.85 16.13
C GLU A 96 -1.76 -20.01 14.68
N LEU A 97 -2.14 -19.08 13.81
CA LEU A 97 -1.54 -18.94 12.49
C LEU A 97 -0.41 -17.92 12.55
N GLN A 98 0.83 -18.38 12.44
CA GLN A 98 2.02 -17.52 12.43
C GLN A 98 2.61 -17.45 11.03
N LEU A 99 2.76 -16.22 10.50
CA LEU A 99 3.20 -15.96 9.14
C LEU A 99 4.55 -15.22 9.17
N ASP A 100 5.55 -15.82 8.53
CA ASP A 100 6.83 -15.16 8.24
C ASP A 100 6.78 -14.46 6.87
N ARG A 101 7.92 -13.86 6.46
CA ARG A 101 8.07 -13.20 5.16
C ARG A 101 7.67 -14.10 3.99
N ALA A 102 8.14 -15.34 3.97
CA ALA A 102 7.93 -16.26 2.85
C ALA A 102 6.47 -16.68 2.75
N LEU A 103 5.80 -16.92 3.87
CA LEU A 103 4.37 -17.22 3.91
C LEU A 103 3.52 -16.03 3.45
N LEU A 104 3.87 -14.80 3.87
CA LEU A 104 3.17 -13.60 3.41
C LEU A 104 3.36 -13.34 1.91
N ASP A 105 4.55 -13.58 1.37
CA ASP A 105 4.80 -13.44 -0.07
C ASP A 105 4.08 -14.53 -0.89
N ALA A 106 3.91 -15.72 -0.30
CA ALA A 106 3.20 -16.84 -0.94
C ALA A 106 1.68 -16.56 -1.11
N LEU A 107 1.10 -15.62 -0.37
CA LEU A 107 -0.29 -15.18 -0.57
C LEU A 107 -0.46 -14.32 -1.84
N GLY A 108 0.65 -14.00 -2.52
CA GLY A 108 0.68 -13.07 -3.63
C GLY A 108 0.83 -11.64 -3.16
N THR A 109 1.11 -10.74 -4.11
CA THR A 109 1.39 -9.34 -3.81
C THR A 109 0.64 -8.42 -4.75
N VAL A 110 0.05 -7.38 -4.17
CA VAL A 110 -0.41 -6.17 -4.87
C VAL A 110 0.57 -5.03 -4.60
N SER A 111 0.56 -4.01 -5.46
CA SER A 111 1.37 -2.82 -5.30
C SER A 111 0.57 -1.60 -5.73
N TYR A 112 0.54 -0.56 -4.90
CA TYR A 112 -0.05 0.72 -5.28
C TYR A 112 0.62 1.89 -4.57
N GLU A 113 0.52 3.05 -5.19
CA GLU A 113 1.05 4.31 -4.69
C GLU A 113 0.04 4.98 -3.74
N VAL A 114 0.56 5.59 -2.67
CA VAL A 114 -0.22 6.17 -1.59
C VAL A 114 0.36 7.52 -1.19
N ASP A 115 -0.50 8.54 -1.03
CA ASP A 115 -0.12 9.79 -0.37
C ASP A 115 0.03 9.55 1.14
N ASP A 116 1.25 9.22 1.56
CA ASP A 116 1.62 8.98 2.95
C ASP A 116 2.41 10.16 3.55
N VAL A 117 2.25 11.36 3.00
CA VAL A 117 3.05 12.55 3.36
C VAL A 117 2.97 12.88 4.85
N GLN A 118 1.89 12.53 5.53
CA GLN A 118 1.77 12.72 6.99
C GLN A 118 2.75 11.83 7.78
N ALA A 119 3.01 10.62 7.32
CA ALA A 119 3.88 9.66 8.00
C ALA A 119 5.30 9.70 7.45
N THR A 120 5.47 9.60 6.14
CA THR A 120 6.78 9.45 5.48
C THR A 120 7.32 10.79 4.97
N GLY A 121 6.46 11.77 4.77
CA GLY A 121 6.82 13.05 4.14
C GLY A 121 6.76 13.03 2.61
N GLU A 122 6.38 11.91 2.00
CA GLU A 122 6.34 11.72 0.56
C GLU A 122 5.20 10.78 0.12
N VAL A 123 4.97 10.73 -1.18
CA VAL A 123 4.13 9.72 -1.82
C VAL A 123 4.96 8.45 -1.95
N VAL A 124 4.41 7.30 -1.56
CA VAL A 124 5.16 6.06 -1.36
C VAL A 124 4.48 4.90 -2.08
N THR A 125 5.28 4.00 -2.66
CA THR A 125 4.75 2.73 -3.21
C THR A 125 4.85 1.64 -2.15
N PHE A 126 3.70 1.09 -1.76
CA PHE A 126 3.62 -0.06 -0.85
C PHE A 126 3.33 -1.33 -1.62
N SER A 127 3.86 -2.45 -1.13
CA SER A 127 3.51 -3.78 -1.62
C SER A 127 3.42 -4.83 -0.51
N GLY A 128 2.52 -5.79 -0.74
CA GLY A 128 2.23 -6.92 0.14
C GLY A 128 0.94 -7.64 -0.26
N PRO A 129 0.53 -8.68 0.47
CA PRO A 129 -0.74 -9.37 0.23
C PRO A 129 -1.93 -8.48 0.60
N LEU A 130 -3.09 -8.78 0.04
CA LEU A 130 -4.34 -8.20 0.50
C LEU A 130 -4.76 -8.85 1.82
N VAL A 131 -5.33 -8.07 2.72
CA VAL A 131 -5.82 -8.57 4.01
C VAL A 131 -6.91 -9.63 3.81
N ARG A 132 -7.75 -9.49 2.78
CA ARG A 132 -8.76 -10.52 2.44
C ARG A 132 -8.15 -11.90 2.21
N ASP A 133 -6.97 -11.98 1.59
CA ASP A 133 -6.31 -13.25 1.29
C ASP A 133 -5.68 -13.85 2.57
N VAL A 134 -5.14 -13.00 3.45
CA VAL A 134 -4.67 -13.40 4.79
C VAL A 134 -5.82 -14.01 5.61
N LEU A 135 -6.98 -13.33 5.65
CA LEU A 135 -8.15 -13.80 6.40
C LEU A 135 -8.73 -15.10 5.80
N ALA A 136 -8.75 -15.21 4.47
CA ALA A 136 -9.21 -16.40 3.77
C ALA A 136 -8.32 -17.62 4.06
N VAL A 137 -6.99 -17.44 4.08
CA VAL A 137 -6.03 -18.49 4.45
C VAL A 137 -6.10 -18.84 5.94
N ALA A 138 -6.39 -17.87 6.80
CA ALA A 138 -6.66 -18.13 8.21
C ALA A 138 -7.96 -18.92 8.45
N GLY A 139 -8.81 -19.06 7.43
CA GLY A 139 -10.11 -19.72 7.56
C GLY A 139 -11.00 -19.00 8.55
N VAL A 140 -11.00 -17.66 8.48
CA VAL A 140 -11.87 -16.79 9.27
C VAL A 140 -13.34 -17.04 8.90
N PRO A 141 -14.26 -17.17 9.89
CA PRO A 141 -15.69 -17.32 9.61
C PRO A 141 -16.30 -16.14 8.85
N GLU A 142 -17.29 -16.40 7.99
CA GLU A 142 -17.97 -15.35 7.23
C GLU A 142 -18.79 -14.39 8.08
N ASP A 143 -19.17 -14.79 9.31
CA ASP A 143 -19.90 -13.96 10.27
C ASP A 143 -18.98 -13.14 11.19
N ALA A 144 -17.65 -13.25 11.02
CA ALA A 144 -16.70 -12.39 11.70
C ALA A 144 -16.91 -10.92 11.29
N THR A 145 -16.81 -10.03 12.27
CA THR A 145 -17.14 -8.61 12.13
C THR A 145 -15.96 -7.70 12.40
N THR A 146 -15.06 -8.09 13.30
CA THR A 146 -14.02 -7.21 13.82
C THR A 146 -12.66 -7.87 13.81
N MET A 147 -11.65 -7.13 13.36
CA MET A 147 -10.23 -7.44 13.53
C MET A 147 -9.68 -6.57 14.66
N HIS A 148 -9.34 -7.19 15.78
CA HIS A 148 -8.58 -6.56 16.86
C HIS A 148 -7.10 -6.58 16.51
N THR A 149 -6.59 -5.44 16.07
CA THR A 149 -5.20 -5.33 15.60
C THR A 149 -4.28 -4.81 16.70
N VAL A 150 -3.07 -5.37 16.79
CA VAL A 150 -2.07 -5.00 17.80
C VAL A 150 -0.70 -4.82 17.15
N ALA A 151 -0.07 -3.66 17.36
CA ALA A 151 1.29 -3.39 16.93
C ALA A 151 2.33 -3.88 17.93
N ILE A 152 3.60 -3.96 17.52
CA ILE A 152 4.72 -4.39 18.38
C ILE A 152 4.93 -3.53 19.64
N ASN A 153 4.33 -2.34 19.70
CA ASN A 153 4.38 -1.40 20.82
C ASN A 153 3.08 -1.39 21.65
N ASP A 154 2.24 -2.43 21.50
CA ASP A 154 0.95 -2.59 22.16
C ASP A 154 -0.13 -1.55 21.79
N TYR A 155 0.09 -0.76 20.73
CA TYR A 155 -0.98 0.07 20.16
C TYR A 155 -2.06 -0.83 19.56
N LYS A 156 -3.33 -0.49 19.83
CA LYS A 156 -4.50 -1.27 19.41
C LYS A 156 -5.49 -0.42 18.65
N VAL A 157 -6.06 -0.99 17.60
CA VAL A 157 -7.19 -0.43 16.87
C VAL A 157 -8.07 -1.54 16.34
N ASP A 158 -9.37 -1.33 16.41
CA ASP A 158 -10.36 -2.24 15.83
C ASP A 158 -10.64 -1.84 14.39
N VAL A 159 -10.56 -2.82 13.49
CA VAL A 159 -10.81 -2.65 12.06
C VAL A 159 -11.96 -3.58 11.67
N PRO A 160 -13.03 -3.09 11.03
CA PRO A 160 -14.09 -3.94 10.53
C PRO A 160 -13.55 -4.97 9.52
N VAL A 161 -13.99 -6.21 9.60
CA VAL A 161 -13.68 -7.24 8.58
C VAL A 161 -14.17 -6.81 7.20
N SER A 162 -15.26 -6.03 7.14
CA SER A 162 -15.78 -5.44 5.90
C SER A 162 -14.77 -4.54 5.18
N ASP A 163 -13.84 -3.89 5.89
CA ASP A 163 -12.80 -3.08 5.24
C ASP A 163 -11.93 -3.95 4.31
N ALA A 164 -11.64 -5.20 4.70
CA ALA A 164 -10.89 -6.14 3.86
C ALA A 164 -11.72 -6.69 2.69
N ALA A 165 -13.05 -6.77 2.85
CA ALA A 165 -13.96 -7.26 1.81
C ALA A 165 -14.29 -6.19 0.76
N GLU A 166 -14.43 -4.93 1.18
CA GLU A 166 -14.92 -3.83 0.35
C GLU A 166 -13.80 -3.00 -0.28
N LEU A 167 -12.60 -3.04 0.30
CA LEU A 167 -11.45 -2.26 -0.14
C LEU A 167 -10.25 -3.18 -0.43
N PRO A 168 -9.35 -2.80 -1.35
CA PRO A 168 -8.03 -3.44 -1.50
C PRO A 168 -7.10 -3.07 -0.33
N LEU A 169 -7.54 -3.33 0.90
CA LEU A 169 -6.77 -3.18 2.12
C LEU A 169 -5.54 -4.10 2.06
N MET A 170 -4.35 -3.50 2.06
CA MET A 170 -3.09 -4.21 1.93
C MET A 170 -2.44 -4.39 3.30
N LEU A 171 -1.90 -5.58 3.54
CA LEU A 171 -0.89 -5.81 4.57
C LEU A 171 0.48 -5.55 3.94
N ALA A 172 0.91 -4.30 3.95
CA ALA A 172 2.18 -3.89 3.37
C ALA A 172 3.35 -4.48 4.16
N THR A 173 4.35 -4.94 3.43
CA THR A 173 5.59 -5.52 3.96
C THR A 173 6.84 -4.94 3.30
N THR A 174 6.64 -4.25 2.18
CA THR A 174 7.67 -3.60 1.37
C THR A 174 7.26 -2.16 1.08
N MET A 175 8.22 -1.25 1.14
CA MET A 175 8.07 0.19 0.92
C MET A 175 9.15 0.64 -0.06
N ASP A 176 8.75 1.19 -1.21
CA ASP A 176 9.61 1.61 -2.31
C ASP A 176 10.59 0.51 -2.76
N GLY A 177 10.10 -0.72 -2.84
CA GLY A 177 10.87 -1.89 -3.25
C GLY A 177 11.79 -2.49 -2.18
N GLU A 178 11.86 -1.89 -1.00
CA GLU A 178 12.69 -2.37 0.12
C GLU A 178 11.84 -2.95 1.26
N PRO A 179 12.26 -4.05 1.91
CA PRO A 179 11.58 -4.58 3.08
C PRO A 179 11.43 -3.55 4.19
N MET A 180 10.23 -3.46 4.77
CA MET A 180 9.95 -2.50 5.82
C MET A 180 10.65 -2.90 7.13
N SER A 181 11.48 -2.00 7.66
CA SER A 181 12.08 -2.15 8.99
C SER A 181 11.20 -1.47 10.06
N VAL A 182 11.47 -1.74 11.34
CA VAL A 182 10.82 -1.03 12.45
C VAL A 182 10.97 0.50 12.31
N ALA A 183 12.15 0.98 11.90
CA ALA A 183 12.39 2.41 11.67
C ALA A 183 11.65 2.96 10.43
N ARG A 184 11.20 2.10 9.52
CA ARG A 184 10.40 2.44 8.33
C ARG A 184 8.98 1.87 8.44
N TYR A 185 8.35 2.05 9.61
CA TYR A 185 6.93 1.75 9.85
C TYR A 185 6.53 0.25 9.71
N GLY A 186 7.50 -0.66 9.66
CA GLY A 186 7.30 -2.10 9.55
C GLY A 186 7.48 -2.89 10.85
N PRO A 187 7.49 -4.23 10.81
CA PRO A 187 7.68 -5.06 9.61
C PRO A 187 6.44 -5.26 8.74
N THR A 188 5.25 -5.02 9.28
CA THR A 188 4.00 -5.01 8.52
C THR A 188 3.17 -3.78 8.86
N ARG A 189 2.28 -3.37 7.95
CA ARG A 189 1.41 -2.20 8.11
C ARG A 189 0.11 -2.38 7.34
N PHE A 190 -1.00 -1.95 7.90
CA PHE A 190 -2.22 -1.75 7.11
C PHE A 190 -2.12 -0.49 6.26
N VAL A 191 -2.37 -0.65 4.97
CA VAL A 191 -2.38 0.43 3.98
C VAL A 191 -3.70 0.34 3.25
N TYR A 192 -4.46 1.45 3.23
CA TYR A 192 -5.68 1.54 2.45
C TYR A 192 -5.36 2.25 1.13
N PRO A 193 -6.12 1.97 0.05
CA PRO A 193 -5.96 2.70 -1.21
C PRO A 193 -6.41 4.16 -1.04
N THR A 194 -5.63 5.10 -1.56
CA THR A 194 -6.01 6.52 -1.55
C THR A 194 -6.51 7.02 -2.91
N ASP A 195 -6.06 6.41 -4.01
CA ASP A 195 -6.51 6.80 -5.35
C ASP A 195 -7.85 6.14 -5.66
N GLY A 196 -8.85 6.94 -6.02
CA GLY A 196 -10.20 6.46 -6.33
C GLY A 196 -11.12 6.17 -5.14
N TYR A 197 -10.64 6.33 -3.90
CA TYR A 197 -11.43 6.06 -2.68
C TYR A 197 -11.58 7.32 -1.83
N ASP A 198 -12.81 7.61 -1.39
CA ASP A 198 -13.12 8.70 -0.46
C ASP A 198 -13.13 8.15 0.98
N LEU A 199 -11.95 8.16 1.61
CA LEU A 199 -11.75 7.65 2.96
C LEU A 199 -11.77 8.80 3.97
N ASP A 200 -12.74 8.80 4.90
CA ASP A 200 -12.79 9.77 6.00
C ASP A 200 -11.53 9.67 6.87
N PRO A 201 -10.67 10.72 6.92
CA PRO A 201 -9.45 10.69 7.70
C PRO A 201 -9.69 10.43 9.20
N ALA A 202 -10.83 10.85 9.75
CA ALA A 202 -11.14 10.62 11.17
C ALA A 202 -11.36 9.12 11.46
N THR A 203 -11.84 8.36 10.49
CA THR A 203 -12.08 6.91 10.59
C THR A 203 -10.84 6.11 10.23
N TYR A 204 -10.19 6.44 9.11
CA TYR A 204 -9.18 5.55 8.50
C TYR A 204 -7.75 5.82 8.97
N ASN A 205 -7.37 7.06 9.32
CA ASN A 205 -6.02 7.35 9.80
C ASN A 205 -5.57 6.47 10.99
N PRO A 206 -6.39 6.22 12.04
CA PRO A 206 -5.97 5.33 13.12
C PRO A 206 -5.89 3.85 12.70
N ARG A 207 -6.63 3.45 11.65
CA ARG A 207 -6.65 2.06 11.13
C ARG A 207 -5.45 1.71 10.26
N TRP A 208 -4.67 2.72 9.83
CA TRP A 208 -3.37 2.55 9.16
C TRP A 208 -2.30 2.14 10.16
N ILE A 209 -2.54 1.05 10.89
CA ILE A 209 -1.69 0.60 11.99
C ILE A 209 -0.31 0.20 11.46
N TRP A 210 0.72 0.86 11.99
CA TRP A 210 2.13 0.56 11.67
C TRP A 210 2.66 -0.51 12.59
N GLN A 211 3.64 -1.27 12.10
CA GLN A 211 4.30 -2.32 12.86
C GLN A 211 3.31 -3.34 13.43
N LEU A 212 2.27 -3.66 12.64
CA LEU A 212 1.26 -4.64 13.00
C LEU A 212 1.93 -5.98 13.29
N ALA A 213 1.55 -6.58 14.41
CA ALA A 213 2.15 -7.81 14.92
C ALA A 213 1.12 -8.93 15.04
N SER A 214 -0.12 -8.62 15.44
CA SER A 214 -1.18 -9.60 15.52
C SER A 214 -2.54 -9.06 15.11
N ILE A 215 -3.38 -9.97 14.61
CA ILE A 215 -4.79 -9.78 14.35
C ILE A 215 -5.55 -10.87 15.09
N ASP A 216 -6.45 -10.50 15.97
CA ASP A 216 -7.45 -11.41 16.54
C ASP A 216 -8.81 -11.10 15.92
N VAL A 217 -9.47 -12.11 15.37
CA VAL A 217 -10.70 -11.94 14.60
C VAL A 217 -11.91 -12.46 15.37
N GLU A 218 -12.93 -11.62 15.51
CA GLU A 218 -14.21 -11.91 16.19
C GLU A 218 -15.42 -11.75 15.27
#